data_AF-A0A971J5M8-F1
#
_entry.id   AF-A0A971J5M8-F1
#
_cell.length_a   1.000
_cell.length_b   1.000
_cell.length_c   1.000
_cell.angle_alpha   90.00
_cell.angle_beta   90.00
_cell.angle_gamma   90.00
#
_symmetry.space_group_name_H-M   'P 1'
#
loop_
_entity.id
_entity.type
_entity.pdbx_description
1 polymer ?
#
loop_
_entity_poly.entity_id
_entity_poly.type
_entity_poly.pdbx_seq_one_letter_code
_entity_poly.pdbx_strand_id
1 'polypeptide(L)'
;MPRKPRIHFNGALYHVIVRGNNQEDILASSKDKRTYLSLVEKYKAKYGFRLYAFAVMSNHAHLLIQVGPVPLGKIMQGIQQTYTQYYNRKNHRIGHVFHQRYKAILCDQDLYLLELIRYIHNNPLKAGLPAATGYQWTSHGYYVNPGLGSLVDVDFPLSLFGNNQEQAVKQYLHFMQAGDGLPESADFRLILGEEEFINRAHEQQEQVSQQRDYQAKDAVLQSVVVLTGLSAEELLTSSKQRRIARARHLLVHLLAQKAGMTNQEIAEYLQLDPSTICKLLKQPYDINRVCQAIEAGTTSQDMFVNIRPLRENQRG
;
A
#
# COMPACT_ATOMS: atom_id res chain seq x y z
N MET A 1 15.52 19.72 -5.53
CA MET A 1 15.73 18.67 -4.51
C MET A 1 15.03 17.39 -4.94
N PRO A 2 15.65 16.22 -4.77
CA PRO A 2 14.96 14.94 -4.93
C PRO A 2 13.81 14.86 -3.93
N ARG A 3 12.61 14.51 -4.40
CA ARG A 3 11.45 14.35 -3.51
C ARG A 3 11.61 13.03 -2.74
N LYS A 4 11.27 13.03 -1.44
CA LYS A 4 11.20 11.79 -0.64
C LYS A 4 10.32 10.75 -1.36
N PRO A 5 10.74 9.47 -1.43
CA PRO A 5 9.91 8.39 -1.94
C PRO A 5 8.58 8.35 -1.19
N ARG A 6 7.47 8.09 -1.88
CA ARG A 6 6.18 7.92 -1.20
C ARG A 6 6.19 6.58 -0.48
N ILE A 7 5.79 6.57 0.79
CA ILE A 7 5.50 5.35 1.54
C ILE A 7 4.49 4.52 0.76
N HIS A 8 4.75 3.23 0.61
CA HIS A 8 3.87 2.29 -0.08
C HIS A 8 3.92 0.91 0.60
N PHE A 9 2.75 0.38 0.92
CA PHE A 9 2.56 -1.00 1.33
C PHE A 9 1.18 -1.49 0.86
N ASN A 10 1.03 -2.81 0.73
CA ASN A 10 -0.24 -3.41 0.32
C ASN A 10 -1.33 -3.10 1.35
N GLY A 11 -2.47 -2.57 0.90
CA GLY A 11 -3.57 -2.13 1.77
C GLY A 11 -3.46 -0.68 2.25
N ALA A 12 -2.43 0.08 1.84
CA ALA A 12 -2.30 1.48 2.23
C ALA A 12 -3.47 2.35 1.71
N LEU A 13 -4.05 3.15 2.60
CA LEU A 13 -5.14 4.08 2.30
C LEU A 13 -4.58 5.49 2.02
N TYR A 14 -5.02 6.12 0.94
CA TYR A 14 -4.59 7.47 0.59
C TYR A 14 -5.75 8.40 0.30
N HIS A 15 -5.69 9.60 0.88
CA HIS A 15 -6.42 10.75 0.39
C HIS A 15 -5.65 11.41 -0.74
N VAL A 16 -6.19 11.31 -1.95
CA VAL A 16 -5.60 11.82 -3.17
C VAL A 16 -6.30 13.10 -3.60
N ILE A 17 -5.52 14.13 -3.91
CA ILE A 17 -6.01 15.41 -4.41
C ILE A 17 -5.32 15.71 -5.75
N VAL A 18 -6.13 15.92 -6.78
CA VAL A 18 -5.67 16.40 -8.10
C VAL A 18 -6.20 17.79 -8.33
N ARG A 19 -5.40 18.69 -8.93
CA ARG A 19 -5.79 20.08 -9.18
C ARG A 19 -5.29 20.53 -10.55
N GLY A 20 -6.11 21.31 -11.26
CA GLY A 20 -5.78 21.95 -12.53
C GLY A 20 -4.61 22.91 -12.39
N ASN A 21 -3.78 22.98 -13.43
CA ASN A 21 -2.70 23.96 -13.47
C ASN A 21 -3.28 25.37 -13.42
N ASN A 22 -2.63 26.29 -12.70
CA ASN A 22 -3.14 27.65 -12.46
C ASN A 22 -4.58 27.70 -11.90
N GLN A 23 -5.01 26.65 -11.20
CA GLN A 23 -6.39 26.49 -10.70
C GLN A 23 -7.47 26.53 -11.80
N GLU A 24 -7.09 26.25 -13.05
CA GLU A 24 -8.04 26.18 -14.15
C GLU A 24 -9.11 25.10 -13.92
N ASP A 25 -10.32 25.37 -14.41
CA ASP A 25 -11.46 24.46 -14.35
C ASP A 25 -11.35 23.31 -15.35
N ILE A 26 -10.32 22.47 -15.17
CA ILE A 26 -10.03 21.32 -16.03
C ILE A 26 -11.11 20.24 -15.99
N LEU A 27 -12.03 20.32 -15.02
CA LEU A 27 -13.17 19.43 -14.77
C LEU A 27 -14.50 20.21 -14.78
N ALA A 28 -14.57 21.34 -15.50
CA ALA A 28 -15.75 22.21 -15.53
C ALA A 28 -17.05 21.49 -15.92
N SER A 29 -17.04 20.80 -17.07
CA SER A 29 -18.26 20.25 -17.64
C SER A 29 -18.60 18.86 -17.09
N SER A 30 -19.88 18.50 -17.12
CA SER A 30 -20.34 17.14 -16.80
C SER A 30 -19.65 16.06 -17.66
N LYS A 31 -19.26 16.39 -18.90
CA LYS A 31 -18.52 15.48 -19.78
C LYS A 31 -17.10 15.24 -19.27
N ASP A 32 -16.44 16.29 -18.78
CA ASP A 32 -15.10 16.21 -18.21
C ASP A 32 -15.10 15.37 -16.94
N LYS A 33 -16.04 15.66 -16.03
CA LYS A 33 -16.21 14.90 -14.78
C LYS A 33 -16.51 13.41 -15.05
N ARG A 34 -17.42 13.09 -15.98
CA ARG A 34 -17.68 11.70 -16.40
C ARG A 34 -16.45 11.03 -16.99
N THR A 35 -15.70 11.74 -17.82
CA THR A 35 -14.50 11.19 -18.45
C THR A 35 -13.42 10.91 -17.41
N TYR A 36 -13.28 11.78 -16.40
CA TYR A 36 -12.38 11.52 -15.29
C TYR A 36 -12.79 10.29 -14.48
N LEU A 37 -14.06 10.17 -14.10
CA LEU A 37 -14.57 9.03 -13.33
C LEU A 37 -14.48 7.71 -14.12
N SER A 38 -14.73 7.72 -15.44
CA SER A 38 -14.57 6.51 -16.26
C SER A 38 -13.11 6.07 -16.38
N LEU A 39 -12.14 7.01 -16.32
CA LEU A 39 -10.73 6.65 -16.21
C LEU A 39 -10.42 6.04 -14.84
N VAL A 40 -10.96 6.59 -13.75
CA VAL A 40 -10.80 5.98 -12.42
C VAL A 40 -11.34 4.56 -12.44
N GLU A 41 -12.54 4.34 -12.98
CA GLU A 41 -13.16 3.02 -13.13
C GLU A 41 -12.30 2.06 -13.96
N LYS A 42 -11.84 2.50 -15.13
CA LYS A 42 -10.95 1.72 -16.01
C LYS A 42 -9.70 1.27 -15.29
N TYR A 43 -9.04 2.18 -14.55
CA TYR A 43 -7.82 1.85 -13.85
C TYR A 43 -8.08 1.06 -12.56
N LYS A 44 -9.25 1.20 -11.94
CA LYS A 44 -9.73 0.35 -10.84
C LYS A 44 -9.82 -1.10 -11.32
N ALA A 45 -10.52 -1.34 -12.43
CA ALA A 45 -10.62 -2.67 -13.04
C ALA A 45 -9.25 -3.24 -13.45
N LYS A 46 -8.36 -2.38 -13.95
CA LYS A 46 -7.01 -2.80 -14.39
C LYS A 46 -6.07 -3.18 -13.24
N TYR A 47 -6.13 -2.49 -12.11
CA TYR A 47 -5.14 -2.60 -11.04
C TYR A 47 -5.70 -3.11 -9.71
N GLY A 48 -7.01 -3.32 -9.59
CA GLY A 48 -7.65 -3.93 -8.44
C GLY A 48 -7.54 -3.13 -7.14
N PHE A 49 -7.44 -1.80 -7.22
CA PHE A 49 -7.50 -0.94 -6.03
C PHE A 49 -8.96 -0.73 -5.59
N ARG A 50 -9.16 -0.33 -4.34
CA ARG A 50 -10.48 0.05 -3.82
C ARG A 50 -10.62 1.57 -3.81
N LEU A 51 -11.81 2.05 -4.16
CA LEU A 51 -12.20 3.45 -4.11
C LEU A 51 -13.33 3.62 -3.09
N TYR A 52 -13.04 4.21 -1.94
CA TYR A 52 -14.03 4.38 -0.87
C TYR A 52 -14.85 5.67 -1.02
N ALA A 53 -14.25 6.73 -1.56
CA ALA A 53 -14.95 7.99 -1.78
C ALA A 53 -14.33 8.83 -2.90
N PHE A 54 -15.16 9.68 -3.52
CA PHE A 54 -14.71 10.75 -4.41
C PHE A 54 -15.58 12.00 -4.30
N ALA A 55 -15.00 13.14 -4.67
CA ALA A 55 -15.71 14.38 -5.02
C ALA A 55 -14.97 15.07 -6.17
N VAL A 56 -15.66 15.33 -7.27
CA VAL A 56 -15.10 15.96 -8.47
C VAL A 56 -15.65 17.37 -8.62
N MET A 57 -14.80 18.36 -8.35
CA MET A 57 -15.09 19.79 -8.45
C MET A 57 -14.68 20.32 -9.83
N SER A 58 -14.82 21.63 -10.07
CA SER A 58 -14.49 22.22 -11.37
C SER A 58 -12.99 22.28 -11.66
N ASN A 59 -12.16 22.62 -10.66
CA ASN A 59 -10.70 22.75 -10.81
C ASN A 59 -9.91 21.67 -10.05
N HIS A 60 -10.55 20.79 -9.29
CA HIS A 60 -9.87 19.74 -8.53
C HIS A 60 -10.77 18.52 -8.30
N ALA A 61 -10.17 17.41 -7.90
CA ALA A 61 -10.92 16.25 -7.42
C ALA A 61 -10.22 15.61 -6.21
N HIS A 62 -11.03 15.04 -5.33
CA HIS A 62 -10.63 14.26 -4.18
C HIS A 62 -10.98 12.79 -4.41
N LEU A 63 -10.06 11.88 -4.11
CA LEU A 63 -10.28 10.42 -4.14
C LEU A 63 -9.75 9.81 -2.84
N LEU A 64 -10.46 8.80 -2.31
CA LEU A 64 -10.00 7.99 -1.18
C LEU A 64 -9.72 6.58 -1.70
N ILE A 65 -8.44 6.27 -1.90
CA ILE A 65 -7.98 5.06 -2.59
C ILE A 65 -7.24 4.17 -1.62
N GLN A 66 -7.64 2.92 -1.50
CA GLN A 66 -6.83 1.88 -0.90
C GLN A 66 -6.12 1.08 -1.98
N VAL A 67 -4.80 1.08 -1.95
CA VAL A 67 -3.99 0.36 -2.95
C VAL A 67 -3.81 -1.10 -2.56
N GLY A 68 -3.77 -1.97 -3.57
CA GLY A 68 -3.35 -3.35 -3.43
C GLY A 68 -1.83 -3.51 -3.68
N PRO A 69 -1.41 -4.51 -4.48
CA PRO A 69 0.01 -4.70 -4.82
C PRO A 69 0.57 -3.64 -5.78
N VAL A 70 -0.31 -2.93 -6.50
CA VAL A 70 0.08 -1.90 -7.48
C VAL A 70 0.22 -0.54 -6.78
N PRO A 71 1.37 0.13 -6.86
CA PRO A 71 1.56 1.42 -6.23
C PRO A 71 0.66 2.52 -6.77
N LEU A 72 0.24 3.42 -5.86
CA LEU A 72 -0.54 4.63 -6.19
C LEU A 72 0.09 5.45 -7.31
N GLY A 73 1.43 5.49 -7.37
CA GLY A 73 2.23 6.04 -8.47
C GLY A 73 1.73 5.64 -9.85
N LYS A 74 1.62 4.33 -10.07
CA LYS A 74 1.26 3.72 -11.35
C LYS A 74 -0.21 3.92 -11.69
N ILE A 75 -1.08 3.83 -10.68
CA ILE A 75 -2.53 4.08 -10.81
C ILE A 75 -2.77 5.51 -11.30
N MET A 76 -2.26 6.49 -10.55
CA MET A 76 -2.51 7.89 -10.84
C MET A 76 -1.78 8.39 -12.09
N GLN A 77 -0.62 7.82 -12.43
CA GLN A 77 0.06 8.10 -13.69
C GLN A 77 -0.85 7.75 -14.88
N GLY A 78 -1.45 6.56 -14.87
CA GLY A 78 -2.37 6.14 -15.92
C GLY A 78 -3.57 7.08 -16.04
N ILE A 79 -4.23 7.39 -14.91
CA ILE A 79 -5.41 8.26 -14.88
C ILE A 79 -5.06 9.66 -15.41
N GLN A 80 -4.02 10.30 -14.85
CA GLN A 80 -3.67 11.68 -15.19
C GLN A 80 -3.14 11.81 -16.62
N GLN A 81 -2.35 10.85 -17.10
CA GLN A 81 -1.80 10.89 -18.46
C GLN A 81 -2.91 10.77 -19.49
N THR A 82 -3.82 9.79 -19.34
CA THR A 82 -4.94 9.62 -20.27
C THR A 82 -5.90 10.82 -20.22
N TYR A 83 -6.17 11.36 -19.03
CA TYR A 83 -7.01 12.56 -18.90
C TYR A 83 -6.37 13.80 -19.53
N THR A 84 -5.06 14.00 -19.35
CA THR A 84 -4.32 15.11 -19.97
C THR A 84 -4.42 15.07 -21.48
N GLN A 85 -4.25 13.88 -22.08
CA GLN A 85 -4.38 13.68 -23.53
C GLN A 85 -5.80 14.01 -24.01
N TYR A 86 -6.82 13.52 -23.30
CA TYR A 86 -8.21 13.85 -23.58
C TYR A 86 -8.47 15.37 -23.55
N TYR A 87 -8.07 16.02 -22.46
CA TYR A 87 -8.33 17.44 -22.23
C TYR A 87 -7.60 18.32 -23.27
N ASN A 88 -6.33 18.02 -23.55
CA ASN A 88 -5.55 18.76 -24.54
C ASN A 88 -6.13 18.62 -25.94
N ARG A 89 -6.52 17.40 -26.35
CA ARG A 89 -7.18 17.15 -27.63
C ARG A 89 -8.52 17.90 -27.74
N LYS A 90 -9.34 17.84 -26.69
CA LYS A 90 -10.65 18.50 -26.64
C LYS A 90 -10.54 20.03 -26.78
N ASN A 91 -9.54 20.63 -26.13
CA ASN A 91 -9.38 22.08 -26.04
C ASN A 91 -8.36 22.65 -27.04
N HIS A 92 -7.83 21.84 -27.95
CA HIS A 92 -6.75 22.23 -28.88
C HIS A 92 -5.54 22.85 -28.18
N ARG A 93 -5.18 22.32 -27.00
CA ARG A 93 -4.06 22.79 -26.17
C ARG A 93 -2.91 21.81 -26.17
N ILE A 94 -1.74 22.31 -25.81
CA ILE A 94 -0.55 21.53 -25.48
C ILE A 94 -0.07 21.90 -24.08
N GLY A 95 0.74 21.02 -23.46
CA GLY A 95 1.35 21.26 -22.16
C GLY A 95 0.61 20.62 -20.98
N HIS A 96 0.94 21.08 -19.77
CA HIS A 96 0.47 20.51 -18.51
C HIS A 96 -0.97 20.91 -18.18
N VAL A 97 -1.82 19.93 -17.89
CA VAL A 97 -3.21 20.13 -17.46
C VAL A 97 -3.32 20.18 -15.94
N PHE A 98 -2.55 19.37 -15.23
CA PHE A 98 -2.50 19.37 -13.76
C PHE A 98 -1.36 20.24 -13.25
N HIS A 99 -1.56 20.92 -12.12
CA HIS A 99 -0.58 21.85 -11.53
C HIS A 99 0.74 21.18 -11.15
N GLN A 100 0.63 20.00 -10.54
CA GLN A 100 1.74 19.10 -10.24
C GLN A 100 1.25 17.66 -10.44
N ARG A 101 2.06 16.69 -10.03
CA ARG A 101 1.52 15.37 -9.67
C ARG A 101 0.42 15.54 -8.61
N TYR A 102 -0.42 14.53 -8.47
CA TYR A 102 -1.37 14.44 -7.35
C TYR A 102 -0.68 14.59 -5.97
N LYS A 103 -1.37 15.25 -5.03
CA LYS A 103 -1.08 15.14 -3.59
C LYS A 103 -1.63 13.79 -3.13
N ALA A 104 -0.86 13.07 -2.33
CA ALA A 104 -1.29 11.82 -1.70
C ALA A 104 -0.90 11.89 -0.24
N ILE A 105 -1.90 11.80 0.62
CA ILE A 105 -1.72 11.77 2.06
C ILE A 105 -2.04 10.34 2.49
N LEU A 106 -1.09 9.66 3.13
CA LEU A 106 -1.32 8.34 3.72
C LEU A 106 -2.29 8.52 4.89
N CYS A 107 -3.23 7.60 5.07
CA CYS A 107 -4.24 7.70 6.12
C CYS A 107 -4.27 6.40 6.92
N ASP A 108 -4.45 6.53 8.24
CA ASP A 108 -4.81 5.40 9.07
C ASP A 108 -6.27 5.02 8.78
N GLN A 109 -6.48 3.80 8.29
CA GLN A 109 -7.79 3.32 7.89
C GLN A 109 -8.72 3.14 9.08
N ASP A 110 -8.20 2.65 10.20
CA ASP A 110 -9.02 2.29 11.37
C ASP A 110 -9.49 3.55 12.10
N LEU A 111 -8.64 4.57 12.14
CA LEU A 111 -8.94 5.83 12.83
C LEU A 111 -9.78 6.80 11.98
N TYR A 112 -9.52 6.89 10.67
CA TYR A 112 -9.97 8.06 9.90
C TYR A 112 -10.82 7.77 8.67
N LEU A 113 -11.11 6.51 8.35
CA LEU A 113 -11.85 6.16 7.12
C LEU A 113 -13.20 6.88 7.01
N LEU A 114 -14.07 6.74 8.02
CA LEU A 114 -15.42 7.33 7.97
C LEU A 114 -15.40 8.86 7.94
N GLU A 115 -14.49 9.46 8.72
CA GLU A 115 -14.29 10.91 8.77
C GLU A 115 -13.80 11.47 7.43
N LEU A 116 -12.90 10.76 6.75
CA LEU A 116 -12.43 11.12 5.41
C LEU A 116 -13.53 10.99 4.37
N ILE A 117 -14.36 9.95 4.45
CA ILE A 117 -15.54 9.79 3.57
C ILE A 117 -16.46 11.00 3.72
N ARG A 118 -16.83 11.35 4.97
CA ARG A 118 -17.65 12.53 5.27
C ARG A 118 -17.02 13.82 4.76
N TYR A 119 -15.73 14.01 5.03
CA TYR A 119 -14.97 15.17 4.56
C TYR A 119 -15.03 15.32 3.04
N ILE A 120 -14.81 14.23 2.30
CA ILE A 120 -14.78 14.23 0.83
C ILE A 120 -16.18 14.52 0.28
N HIS A 121 -17.21 13.85 0.79
CA HIS A 121 -18.59 14.06 0.33
C HIS A 121 -19.09 15.47 0.62
N ASN A 122 -18.67 16.09 1.74
CA ASN A 122 -19.02 17.45 2.12
C ASN A 122 -18.09 18.54 1.52
N ASN A 123 -17.10 18.17 0.71
CA ASN A 123 -16.21 19.13 0.07
C ASN A 123 -16.96 20.14 -0.85
N PRO A 124 -17.98 19.75 -1.64
CA PRO A 124 -18.79 20.70 -2.40
C PRO A 124 -19.45 21.77 -1.53
N LEU A 125 -19.96 21.40 -0.36
CA LEU A 125 -20.61 22.33 0.57
C LEU A 125 -19.65 23.45 1.02
N LYS A 126 -18.40 23.09 1.32
CA LYS A 126 -17.36 24.07 1.70
C LYS A 126 -16.99 25.03 0.58
N ALA A 127 -17.20 24.63 -0.67
CA ALA A 127 -16.99 25.48 -1.84
C ALA A 127 -18.23 26.30 -2.22
N GLY A 128 -19.26 26.34 -1.36
CA GLY A 128 -20.53 27.03 -1.62
C GLY A 128 -21.44 26.32 -2.62
N LEU A 129 -21.15 25.06 -2.95
CA LEU A 129 -22.03 24.23 -3.77
C LEU A 129 -23.07 23.51 -2.90
N PRO A 130 -24.13 22.92 -3.49
CA PRO A 130 -25.10 22.13 -2.73
C PRO A 130 -24.41 21.02 -1.92
N ALA A 131 -25.06 20.63 -0.82
CA ALA A 131 -24.64 19.49 0.01
C ALA A 131 -24.46 18.21 -0.84
N ALA A 132 -23.80 17.20 -0.26
CA ALA A 132 -23.53 15.93 -0.93
C ALA A 132 -24.79 15.29 -1.58
N THR A 133 -25.95 15.48 -0.96
CA THR A 133 -27.27 15.05 -1.45
C THR A 133 -27.72 15.75 -2.73
N GLY A 134 -27.28 16.99 -2.98
CA GLY A 134 -27.59 17.78 -4.17
C GLY A 134 -26.48 17.83 -5.21
N TYR A 135 -25.26 17.40 -4.88
CA TYR A 135 -24.11 17.40 -5.79
C TYR A 135 -23.77 16.00 -6.32
N GLN A 136 -24.25 15.70 -7.53
CA GLN A 136 -24.12 14.38 -8.18
C GLN A 136 -22.67 13.93 -8.45
N TRP A 137 -21.68 14.83 -8.37
CA TRP A 137 -20.27 14.51 -8.64
C TRP A 137 -19.51 14.10 -7.38
N THR A 138 -20.23 13.58 -6.38
CA THR A 138 -19.66 12.88 -5.24
C THR A 138 -20.06 11.41 -5.25
N SER A 139 -19.32 10.60 -4.53
CA SER A 139 -19.69 9.20 -4.30
C SER A 139 -20.83 9.02 -3.30
N HIS A 140 -21.37 10.08 -2.68
CA HIS A 140 -22.45 9.97 -1.68
C HIS A 140 -23.65 9.16 -2.20
N GLY A 141 -24.01 9.35 -3.47
CA GLY A 141 -25.08 8.61 -4.13
C GLY A 141 -24.90 7.08 -4.08
N TYR A 142 -23.66 6.57 -4.09
CA TYR A 142 -23.37 5.14 -4.03
C TYR A 142 -23.66 4.54 -2.64
N TYR A 143 -23.57 5.36 -1.59
CA TYR A 143 -23.84 4.92 -0.22
C TYR A 143 -25.33 4.83 0.06
N VAL A 144 -26.14 5.70 -0.56
CA VAL A 144 -27.58 5.82 -0.27
C VAL A 144 -28.47 5.08 -1.26
N ASN A 145 -27.96 4.78 -2.45
CA ASN A 145 -28.71 4.06 -3.50
C ASN A 145 -28.01 2.74 -3.85
N PRO A 146 -28.41 1.63 -3.22
CA PRO A 146 -27.97 0.30 -3.63
C PRO A 146 -28.18 0.08 -5.13
N GLY A 147 -27.13 -0.28 -5.86
CA GLY A 147 -27.21 -0.57 -7.30
C GLY A 147 -26.90 0.61 -8.24
N LEU A 148 -26.49 1.78 -7.72
CA LEU A 148 -26.07 2.91 -8.58
C LEU A 148 -24.84 2.59 -9.46
N GLY A 149 -24.03 1.61 -9.05
CA GLY A 149 -22.89 1.10 -9.81
C GLY A 149 -21.81 0.52 -8.90
N SER A 150 -20.73 0.02 -9.50
CA SER A 150 -19.62 -0.66 -8.80
C SER A 150 -18.32 0.14 -8.73
N LEU A 151 -18.36 1.43 -9.11
CA LEU A 151 -17.19 2.31 -9.07
C LEU A 151 -16.67 2.47 -7.64
N VAL A 152 -17.57 2.61 -6.66
CA VAL A 152 -17.25 2.87 -5.26
C VAL A 152 -17.45 1.60 -4.43
N ASP A 153 -16.47 1.24 -3.63
CA ASP A 153 -16.50 0.07 -2.74
C ASP A 153 -17.16 0.45 -1.41
N VAL A 154 -18.48 0.39 -1.35
CA VAL A 154 -19.26 0.86 -0.19
C VAL A 154 -19.43 -0.18 0.91
N ASP A 155 -19.27 -1.46 0.60
CA ASP A 155 -19.61 -2.56 1.52
C ASP A 155 -18.82 -2.50 2.83
N PHE A 156 -17.51 -2.30 2.76
CA PHE A 156 -16.67 -2.22 3.95
C PHE A 156 -16.95 -0.95 4.79
N PRO A 157 -17.01 0.27 4.21
CA PRO A 157 -17.45 1.44 4.98
C PRO A 157 -18.85 1.31 5.58
N LEU A 158 -19.82 0.73 4.86
CA LEU A 158 -21.18 0.56 5.35
C LEU A 158 -21.26 -0.49 6.47
N SER A 159 -20.44 -1.55 6.44
CA SER A 159 -20.44 -2.55 7.51
C SER A 159 -20.00 -1.98 8.86
N LEU A 160 -19.23 -0.87 8.88
CA LEU A 160 -18.87 -0.14 10.10
C LEU A 160 -20.08 0.54 10.78
N PHE A 161 -21.17 0.78 10.04
CA PHE A 161 -22.43 1.31 10.56
C PHE A 161 -23.43 0.21 10.93
N GLY A 162 -23.11 -1.06 10.69
CA GLY A 162 -23.93 -2.20 11.10
C GLY A 162 -24.10 -3.26 10.01
N ASN A 163 -24.67 -4.40 10.41
CA ASN A 163 -24.75 -5.60 9.58
C ASN A 163 -25.96 -5.62 8.63
N ASN A 164 -26.95 -4.76 8.86
CA ASN A 164 -28.13 -4.62 8.02
C ASN A 164 -27.94 -3.40 7.10
N GLN A 165 -28.05 -3.62 5.79
CA GLN A 165 -27.85 -2.58 4.78
C GLN A 165 -28.76 -1.36 4.98
N GLU A 166 -30.05 -1.55 5.25
CA GLU A 166 -30.98 -0.43 5.45
C GLU A 166 -30.62 0.38 6.70
N GLN A 167 -30.26 -0.32 7.78
CA GLN A 167 -29.83 0.32 9.03
C GLN A 167 -28.50 1.06 8.85
N ALA A 168 -27.54 0.45 8.16
CA ALA A 168 -26.23 1.03 7.87
C ALA A 168 -26.38 2.33 7.06
N VAL A 169 -27.25 2.34 6.04
CA VAL A 169 -27.54 3.56 5.26
C VAL A 169 -28.17 4.64 6.12
N LYS A 170 -29.13 4.29 7.00
CA LYS A 170 -29.75 5.25 7.94
C LYS A 170 -28.72 5.86 8.89
N GLN A 171 -27.84 5.05 9.46
CA GLN A 171 -26.77 5.52 10.34
C GLN A 171 -25.72 6.36 9.59
N TYR A 172 -25.36 5.95 8.38
CA TYR A 172 -24.50 6.74 7.50
C TYR A 172 -25.09 8.12 7.21
N LEU A 173 -26.39 8.20 6.90
CA LEU A 173 -27.09 9.48 6.69
C LEU A 173 -27.07 10.35 7.96
N HIS A 174 -27.31 9.75 9.13
CA HIS A 174 -27.22 10.46 10.40
C HIS A 174 -25.80 10.98 10.67
N PHE A 175 -24.78 10.16 10.42
CA PHE A 175 -23.37 10.53 10.52
C PHE A 175 -22.99 11.69 9.58
N MET A 176 -23.54 11.71 8.36
CA MET A 176 -23.36 12.81 7.41
C MET A 176 -24.02 14.11 7.86
N GLN A 177 -25.14 14.04 8.61
CA GLN A 177 -25.87 15.18 9.16
C GLN A 177 -25.30 15.72 10.47
N ALA A 178 -24.73 14.85 11.31
CA ALA A 178 -24.19 15.20 12.63
C ALA A 178 -22.87 16.01 12.56
N GLY A 179 -22.42 16.38 11.37
CA GLY A 179 -21.20 17.16 11.16
C GLY A 179 -21.48 18.50 10.51
N ASP A 180 -21.52 19.56 11.31
CA ASP A 180 -21.15 20.89 10.83
C ASP A 180 -19.69 20.77 10.37
N GLY A 181 -19.40 21.16 9.13
CA GLY A 181 -18.14 20.77 8.47
C GLY A 181 -16.88 21.00 9.33
N LEU A 182 -16.04 19.96 9.40
CA LEU A 182 -14.77 19.84 10.15
C LEU A 182 -14.89 19.99 11.68
N PRO A 183 -14.42 19.00 12.47
CA PRO A 183 -13.88 19.36 13.76
C PRO A 183 -12.64 20.25 13.55
N GLU A 184 -12.57 21.37 14.25
CA GLU A 184 -11.40 22.29 14.27
C GLU A 184 -10.11 21.63 14.82
N SER A 185 -10.18 20.37 15.24
CA SER A 185 -9.13 19.64 15.94
C SER A 185 -7.85 19.45 15.11
N ALA A 186 -6.72 19.48 15.82
CA ALA A 186 -5.38 19.12 15.34
C ALA A 186 -5.34 17.78 14.56
N ASP A 187 -6.25 16.86 14.86
CA ASP A 187 -6.38 15.55 14.21
C ASP A 187 -6.61 15.65 12.69
N PHE A 188 -7.36 16.63 12.21
CA PHE A 188 -7.56 16.78 10.76
C PHE A 188 -6.36 17.42 10.03
N ARG A 189 -5.56 18.25 10.72
CA ARG A 189 -4.27 18.73 10.19
C ARG A 189 -3.25 17.59 10.11
N LEU A 190 -3.25 16.70 11.10
CA LEU A 190 -2.56 15.41 11.05
C LEU A 190 -2.98 14.59 9.82
N ILE A 191 -4.29 14.38 9.62
CA ILE A 191 -4.86 13.62 8.49
C ILE A 191 -4.53 14.26 7.14
N LEU A 192 -4.32 15.58 7.06
CA LEU A 192 -4.02 16.30 5.81
C LEU A 192 -2.51 16.42 5.50
N GLY A 193 -1.68 15.81 6.33
CA GLY A 193 -0.25 15.60 6.08
C GLY A 193 0.62 16.83 6.29
N GLU A 194 0.44 17.56 7.38
CA GLU A 194 1.49 18.45 7.90
C GLU A 194 2.68 17.62 8.44
N GLU A 195 3.88 18.20 8.50
CA GLU A 195 5.19 17.50 8.63
C GLU A 195 5.25 16.42 9.73
N GLU A 196 4.54 16.62 10.84
CA GLU A 196 4.49 15.69 11.98
C GLU A 196 3.82 14.34 11.70
N PHE A 197 2.84 14.28 10.80
CA PHE A 197 2.19 13.01 10.44
C PHE A 197 3.07 12.16 9.53
N ILE A 198 3.75 12.80 8.58
CA ILE A 198 4.70 12.12 7.67
C ILE A 198 5.82 11.48 8.49
N ASN A 199 6.36 12.18 9.49
CA ASN A 199 7.41 11.67 10.35
C ASN A 199 6.94 10.50 11.22
N ARG A 200 5.77 10.60 11.87
CA ARG A 200 5.21 9.50 12.67
C ARG A 200 4.84 8.26 11.85
N ALA A 201 4.31 8.44 10.63
CA ALA A 201 4.03 7.32 9.74
C ALA A 201 5.32 6.64 9.27
N HIS A 202 6.40 7.39 9.04
CA HIS A 202 7.73 6.82 8.78
C HIS A 202 8.25 6.04 9.99
N GLU A 203 8.15 6.59 11.20
CA GLU A 203 8.59 5.94 12.44
C GLU A 203 7.79 4.68 12.77
N GLN A 204 6.46 4.71 12.65
CA GLN A 204 5.61 3.55 12.88
C GLN A 204 5.80 2.48 11.81
N GLN A 205 6.03 2.85 10.54
CA GLN A 205 6.33 1.89 9.49
C GLN A 205 7.71 1.27 9.68
N GLU A 206 8.72 2.05 10.09
CA GLU A 206 10.03 1.51 10.45
C GLU A 206 9.91 0.55 11.63
N GLN A 207 9.13 0.88 12.66
CA GLN A 207 8.90 -0.02 13.80
C GLN A 207 8.13 -1.29 13.42
N VAL A 208 7.04 -1.18 12.64
CA VAL A 208 6.23 -2.33 12.22
C VAL A 208 6.98 -3.20 11.21
N SER A 209 7.74 -2.61 10.29
CA SER A 209 8.65 -3.34 9.40
C SER A 209 9.72 -4.04 10.23
N GLN A 210 10.45 -3.31 11.08
CA GLN A 210 11.49 -3.89 11.93
C GLN A 210 10.94 -5.01 12.81
N GLN A 211 9.73 -4.90 13.35
CA GLN A 211 9.11 -5.91 14.20
C GLN A 211 8.63 -7.14 13.41
N ARG A 212 8.07 -6.96 12.20
CA ARG A 212 7.77 -8.07 11.28
C ARG A 212 9.04 -8.75 10.78
N ASP A 213 10.07 -7.98 10.46
CA ASP A 213 11.36 -8.47 10.02
C ASP A 213 12.07 -9.22 11.16
N TYR A 214 11.89 -8.78 12.42
CA TYR A 214 12.37 -9.48 13.61
C TYR A 214 11.65 -10.82 13.83
N GLN A 215 10.33 -10.87 13.65
CA GLN A 215 9.57 -12.11 13.78
C GLN A 215 9.90 -13.09 12.63
N ALA A 216 10.08 -12.58 11.41
CA ALA A 216 10.41 -13.39 10.24
C ALA A 216 11.84 -13.96 10.33
N LYS A 217 12.83 -13.18 10.77
CA LYS A 217 14.21 -13.67 10.92
C LYS A 217 14.33 -14.74 12.02
N ASP A 218 13.64 -14.58 13.15
CA ASP A 218 13.70 -15.53 14.25
C ASP A 218 13.04 -16.87 13.88
N ALA A 219 11.91 -16.82 13.15
CA ALA A 219 11.29 -18.01 12.59
C ALA A 219 12.20 -18.75 11.59
N VAL A 220 12.93 -18.01 10.75
CA VAL A 220 13.93 -18.57 9.83
C VAL A 220 15.08 -19.22 10.59
N LEU A 221 15.65 -18.53 11.60
CA LEU A 221 16.73 -19.08 12.42
C LEU A 221 16.29 -20.39 13.09
N GLN A 222 15.11 -20.39 13.72
CA GLN A 222 14.57 -21.55 14.41
C GLN A 222 14.35 -22.74 13.45
N SER A 223 13.89 -22.46 12.23
CA SER A 223 13.72 -23.49 11.20
C SER A 223 15.06 -24.12 10.81
N VAL A 224 16.13 -23.33 10.72
CA VAL A 224 17.48 -23.84 10.43
C VAL A 224 18.05 -24.62 11.61
N VAL A 225 17.85 -24.16 12.85
CA VAL A 225 18.21 -24.88 14.08
C VAL A 225 17.58 -26.28 14.08
N VAL A 226 16.27 -26.35 13.86
CA VAL A 226 15.50 -27.60 13.81
C VAL A 226 15.99 -28.52 12.69
N LEU A 227 16.23 -27.98 11.49
CA LEU A 227 16.67 -28.75 10.33
C LEU A 227 18.10 -29.30 10.46
N THR A 228 18.99 -28.53 11.08
CA THR A 228 20.42 -28.85 11.14
C THR A 228 20.82 -29.54 12.44
N GLY A 229 19.99 -29.43 13.48
CA GLY A 229 20.28 -29.87 14.84
C GLY A 229 21.41 -29.08 15.52
N LEU A 230 21.75 -27.90 14.99
CA LEU A 230 22.72 -26.97 15.58
C LEU A 230 21.98 -25.94 16.43
N SER A 231 22.61 -25.46 17.49
CA SER A 231 22.10 -24.35 18.29
C SER A 231 22.15 -23.02 17.52
N ALA A 232 21.31 -22.07 17.92
CA ALA A 232 21.33 -20.71 17.38
C ALA A 232 22.70 -20.04 17.59
N GLU A 233 23.34 -20.27 18.75
CA GLU A 233 24.67 -19.75 19.06
C GLU A 233 25.72 -20.25 18.06
N GLU A 234 25.73 -21.55 17.75
CA GLU A 234 26.65 -22.12 16.76
C GLU A 234 26.46 -21.54 15.35
N LEU A 235 25.24 -21.15 14.98
CA LEU A 235 24.94 -20.53 13.69
C LEU A 235 25.36 -19.06 13.63
N LEU A 236 25.29 -18.35 14.76
CA LEU A 236 25.62 -16.93 14.84
C LEU A 236 27.13 -16.71 15.06
N THR A 237 27.82 -17.60 15.76
CA THR A 237 29.27 -17.49 16.00
C THR A 237 30.11 -18.01 14.82
N SER A 238 31.28 -17.39 14.59
CA SER A 238 32.20 -17.84 13.56
C SER A 238 32.77 -19.22 13.88
N SER A 239 32.78 -20.12 12.90
CA SER A 239 33.29 -21.48 13.06
C SER A 239 33.96 -21.99 11.79
N LYS A 240 35.05 -22.75 11.96
CA LYS A 240 35.76 -23.43 10.87
C LYS A 240 35.15 -24.79 10.51
N GLN A 241 34.16 -25.25 11.27
CA GLN A 241 33.53 -26.55 11.02
C GLN A 241 32.69 -26.50 9.74
N ARG A 242 32.93 -27.47 8.85
CA ARG A 242 32.26 -27.54 7.53
C ARG A 242 30.74 -27.65 7.63
N ARG A 243 30.24 -28.32 8.67
CA ARG A 243 28.80 -28.45 8.95
C ARG A 243 28.15 -27.10 9.26
N ILE A 244 28.77 -26.31 10.14
CA ILE A 244 28.29 -24.98 10.55
C ILE A 244 28.37 -24.00 9.38
N ALA A 245 29.46 -24.01 8.61
CA ALA A 245 29.59 -23.16 7.42
C ALA A 245 28.46 -23.41 6.40
N ARG A 246 28.09 -24.67 6.17
CA ARG A 246 26.98 -25.05 5.28
C ARG A 246 25.62 -24.61 5.84
N ALA A 247 25.42 -24.74 7.14
CA ALA A 247 24.18 -24.31 7.79
C ALA A 247 24.01 -22.79 7.72
N ARG A 248 25.09 -22.02 7.93
CA ARG A 248 25.12 -20.57 7.73
C ARG A 248 24.85 -20.17 6.29
N HIS A 249 25.40 -20.92 5.32
CA HIS A 249 25.11 -20.69 3.90
C HIS A 249 23.61 -20.83 3.59
N LEU A 250 22.96 -21.86 4.13
CA LEU A 250 21.51 -22.04 4.00
C LEU A 250 20.72 -20.93 4.71
N LEU A 251 21.12 -20.57 5.93
CA LEU A 251 20.52 -19.50 6.72
C LEU A 251 20.53 -18.17 5.96
N VAL A 252 21.66 -17.81 5.33
CA VAL A 252 21.76 -16.61 4.48
C VAL A 252 20.71 -16.57 3.37
N HIS A 253 20.45 -17.70 2.71
CA HIS A 253 19.45 -17.74 1.64
C HIS A 253 18.03 -17.60 2.15
N LEU A 254 17.72 -18.25 3.28
CA LEU A 254 16.40 -18.16 3.89
C LEU A 254 16.15 -16.77 4.46
N LEU A 255 17.15 -16.12 5.06
CA LEU A 255 17.03 -14.73 5.52
C LEU A 255 16.78 -13.77 4.35
N ALA A 256 17.49 -13.96 3.23
CA ALA A 256 17.29 -13.12 2.04
C ALA A 256 15.92 -13.35 1.37
N GLN A 257 15.49 -14.60 1.21
CA GLN A 257 14.30 -14.94 0.40
C GLN A 257 13.00 -15.08 1.19
N LYS A 258 13.07 -15.43 2.48
CA LYS A 258 11.89 -15.63 3.33
C LYS A 258 11.71 -14.52 4.37
N ALA A 259 12.80 -14.01 4.93
CA ALA A 259 12.75 -12.84 5.83
C ALA A 259 12.91 -11.50 5.07
N GLY A 260 13.23 -11.52 3.78
CA GLY A 260 13.33 -10.31 2.95
C GLY A 260 14.51 -9.39 3.30
N MET A 261 15.46 -9.87 4.10
CA MET A 261 16.58 -9.07 4.59
C MET A 261 17.57 -8.73 3.46
N THR A 262 18.10 -7.51 3.50
CA THR A 262 19.16 -7.04 2.61
C THR A 262 20.51 -7.68 2.95
N ASN A 263 21.45 -7.63 2.02
CA ASN A 263 22.81 -8.16 2.24
C ASN A 263 23.52 -7.50 3.43
N GLN A 264 23.23 -6.21 3.69
CA GLN A 264 23.82 -5.47 4.80
C GLN A 264 23.24 -5.94 6.14
N GLU A 265 21.92 -6.10 6.24
CA GLU A 265 21.25 -6.57 7.45
C GLU A 265 21.65 -8.02 7.80
N ILE A 266 21.79 -8.89 6.79
CA ILE A 266 22.25 -10.27 7.00
C ILE A 266 23.71 -10.29 7.48
N ALA A 267 24.55 -9.42 6.93
CA ALA A 267 25.96 -9.29 7.30
C ALA A 267 26.10 -8.87 8.77
N GLU A 268 25.34 -7.85 9.19
CA GLU A 268 25.30 -7.38 10.59
C GLU A 268 24.76 -8.47 11.53
N TYR A 269 23.66 -9.13 11.16
CA TYR A 269 23.04 -10.18 11.96
C TYR A 269 23.96 -11.39 12.19
N LEU A 270 24.71 -11.80 11.16
CA LEU A 270 25.62 -12.94 11.24
C LEU A 270 27.06 -12.55 11.61
N GLN A 271 27.33 -11.27 11.85
CA GLN A 271 28.67 -10.71 12.09
C GLN A 271 29.68 -11.13 11.00
N LEU A 272 29.28 -11.01 9.72
CA LEU A 272 30.09 -11.31 8.54
C LEU A 272 30.29 -10.06 7.69
N ASP A 273 31.31 -10.08 6.85
CA ASP A 273 31.50 -9.03 5.85
C ASP A 273 30.43 -9.13 4.73
N PRO A 274 29.82 -8.01 4.27
CA PRO A 274 28.81 -8.02 3.20
C PRO A 274 29.27 -8.71 1.90
N SER A 275 30.58 -8.68 1.59
CA SER A 275 31.12 -9.38 0.41
C SER A 275 31.04 -10.91 0.56
N THR A 276 31.05 -11.42 1.79
CA THR A 276 30.85 -12.85 2.09
C THR A 276 29.42 -13.26 1.79
N ILE A 277 28.44 -12.45 2.17
CA ILE A 277 27.02 -12.69 1.88
C ILE A 277 26.78 -12.76 0.37
N CYS A 278 27.33 -11.79 -0.36
CA CYS A 278 27.21 -11.73 -1.82
C CYS A 278 27.84 -12.97 -2.51
N LYS A 279 28.98 -13.47 -2.00
CA LYS A 279 29.59 -14.72 -2.49
C LYS A 279 28.73 -15.95 -2.22
N LEU A 280 28.13 -16.04 -1.03
CA LEU A 280 27.28 -17.17 -0.65
C LEU A 280 26.00 -17.22 -1.51
N LEU A 281 25.36 -16.08 -1.76
CA LEU A 281 24.13 -15.99 -2.57
C LEU A 281 24.33 -16.34 -4.06
N LYS A 282 25.57 -16.33 -4.57
CA LYS A 282 25.88 -16.79 -5.94
C LYS A 282 25.75 -18.30 -6.13
N GLN A 283 25.64 -19.06 -5.05
CA GLN A 283 25.42 -20.51 -5.06
C GLN A 283 24.05 -20.82 -4.42
N PRO A 284 22.96 -20.66 -5.19
CA PRO A 284 21.61 -20.70 -4.67
C PRO A 284 21.19 -22.09 -4.20
N TYR A 285 20.32 -22.14 -3.19
CA TYR A 285 19.56 -23.32 -2.83
C TYR A 285 18.19 -23.32 -3.51
N ASP A 286 17.62 -24.50 -3.75
CA ASP A 286 16.20 -24.63 -4.08
C ASP A 286 15.38 -24.46 -2.79
N ILE A 287 14.96 -23.21 -2.54
CA ILE A 287 14.27 -22.86 -1.30
C ILE A 287 12.87 -23.50 -1.19
N ASN A 288 12.19 -23.75 -2.31
CA ASN A 288 10.89 -24.43 -2.28
C ASN A 288 11.04 -25.86 -1.77
N ARG A 289 12.05 -26.58 -2.27
CA ARG A 289 12.37 -27.93 -1.80
C ARG A 289 12.81 -27.96 -0.34
N VAL A 290 13.55 -26.94 0.11
CA VAL A 290 13.93 -26.79 1.52
C VAL A 290 12.71 -26.54 2.41
N CYS A 291 11.79 -25.67 1.99
CA CYS A 291 10.56 -25.41 2.76
C CYS A 291 9.67 -26.64 2.87
N GLN A 292 9.45 -27.36 1.77
CA GLN A 292 8.69 -28.62 1.78
C GLN A 292 9.30 -29.65 2.74
N ALA A 293 10.64 -29.72 2.79
CA ALA A 293 11.35 -30.58 3.72
C ALA A 293 11.15 -30.18 5.19
N ILE A 294 11.05 -28.88 5.49
CA ILE A 294 10.80 -28.35 6.84
C ILE A 294 9.34 -28.62 7.26
N GLU A 295 8.38 -28.38 6.36
CA GLU A 295 6.94 -28.54 6.61
C GLU A 295 6.52 -30.00 6.79
N ALA A 296 7.20 -30.94 6.14
CA ALA A 296 6.95 -32.37 6.28
C ALA A 296 7.32 -32.95 7.66
N GLY A 297 7.88 -32.14 8.58
CA GLY A 297 8.20 -32.54 9.96
C GLY A 297 9.32 -33.57 10.07
N THR A 298 10.05 -33.83 8.98
CA THR A 298 11.10 -34.85 8.91
C THR A 298 12.42 -34.31 9.48
N THR A 299 12.47 -34.09 10.79
CA THR A 299 13.68 -33.70 11.53
C THR A 299 14.64 -34.88 11.66
N SER A 300 15.47 -35.13 10.65
CA SER A 300 16.65 -35.98 10.82
C SER A 300 17.91 -35.31 10.28
N GLN A 301 19.03 -35.53 10.98
CA GLN A 301 20.36 -35.04 10.56
C GLN A 301 20.74 -35.54 9.15
N ASP A 302 20.17 -36.66 8.69
CA ASP A 302 20.40 -37.24 7.35
C ASP A 302 19.82 -36.38 6.22
N MET A 303 18.76 -35.60 6.47
CA MET A 303 18.18 -34.71 5.46
C MET A 303 19.06 -33.49 5.17
N PHE A 304 19.67 -32.89 6.20
CA PHE A 304 20.59 -31.77 6.00
C PHE A 304 21.81 -32.18 5.15
N VAL A 305 22.25 -33.44 5.25
CA VAL A 305 23.32 -33.99 4.39
C VAL A 305 22.91 -33.94 2.90
N ASN A 306 21.62 -34.07 2.59
CA ASN A 306 21.08 -34.10 1.24
C ASN A 306 20.68 -32.71 0.67
N ILE A 307 20.50 -31.68 1.51
CA ILE A 307 20.19 -30.31 1.07
C ILE A 307 21.45 -29.58 0.58
N ARG A 308 21.73 -29.62 -0.72
CA ARG A 308 22.94 -29.01 -1.32
C ARG A 308 22.57 -27.78 -2.19
N PRO A 309 23.50 -26.82 -2.35
CA PRO A 309 23.35 -25.77 -3.36
C PRO A 309 23.12 -26.37 -4.75
N LEU A 310 22.35 -25.68 -5.57
CA LEU A 310 22.10 -26.05 -6.96
C LEU A 310 23.40 -26.09 -7.75
N ARG A 311 23.58 -27.14 -8.56
CA ARG A 311 24.70 -27.23 -9.52
C ARG A 311 24.47 -26.23 -10.66
N GLU A 312 25.53 -25.76 -11.31
CA GLU A 312 25.45 -24.76 -12.40
C GLU A 312 24.44 -25.14 -13.51
N ASN A 313 24.23 -26.43 -13.77
CA ASN A 313 23.32 -26.93 -14.79
C ASN A 313 21.84 -27.01 -14.35
N GLN A 314 21.50 -26.55 -13.14
CA GLN A 314 20.13 -26.57 -12.58
C GLN A 314 19.58 -25.16 -12.30
N ARG A 315 20.22 -24.12 -12.84
CA ARG A 315 19.76 -22.72 -12.79
C ARG A 315 18.74 -22.46 -13.90
N GLY A 316 17.57 -23.09 -13.80
CA GLY A 316 16.41 -22.83 -14.67
C GLY A 316 15.60 -21.65 -14.18
#